data_AF-A0A8T5IPI9-F1
#
_entry.id   AF-A0A8T5IPI9-F1
#
_cell.length_a   1.000
_cell.length_b   1.000
_cell.length_c   1.000
_cell.angle_alpha   90.00
_cell.angle_beta   90.00
_cell.angle_gamma   90.00
#
_symmetry.space_group_name_H-M   'P 1'
#
loop_
_entity.id
_entity.type
_entity.pdbx_description
1 polymer ?
#
loop_
_entity_poly.entity_id
_entity_poly.type
_entity_poly.pdbx_seq_one_letter_code
_entity_poly.pdbx_strand_id
1 'polypeptide(L)'
;MNNFQKEPLSKAQVTALSHYARKEIQQAMFEFCKHRETVANFNNKFFAKRPDTFDYPSDIVNAARQGATSFHCSEEIWSNPLDINTDMTPEQYNQIRTGWDFLIDIDSPFLDYGKIAAQLLIKELESHGIKNYGIKFSGSKGFHIIVPFKAFPKEINGELAKDNFPEWPRQIAGYIHKQIREPLNKAILDLTGREKLKEKGELISEHLCPKCHNPTIKRKNYKYVCPDIKCKTELEGFTKKRVAMLCPSCNAKMNIASEREVDFCETCKISTAKLEATSSFGGQVRQNTMEQFKVEDTIKSTEDAVDVVLVSSRHLFRAPYSLHEKTALASIPISKEQIEDFTLSDADPLKIVEIKSFMPDSIEGEAKELLQQALEWGRENAPKPTTKKYDGAALDMKGLTITEDMFPPVIKFILKGIKADGRKRALSLLLSFFTSLELPAEFIEDRIETWNNKNYQPLKQGYIKSQIAWSLKNKRLPPNYDKPLYKEFGIRNPPEPGMKNPINYTIKKAMQAKSKSTYQKPKTNKSEI
;
A
#
# COMPACT_ATOMS: atom_id res chain seq x y z
N MET A 1 -29.73 42.41 4.26
CA MET A 1 -28.41 42.54 4.92
C MET A 1 -27.95 41.15 5.31
N ASN A 2 -27.06 40.53 4.53
CA ASN A 2 -26.50 39.23 4.90
C ASN A 2 -25.50 39.47 6.03
N ASN A 3 -25.84 38.99 7.23
CA ASN A 3 -24.91 38.87 8.36
C ASN A 3 -23.80 37.89 7.97
N PHE A 4 -22.75 38.39 7.33
CA PHE A 4 -21.46 37.70 7.27
C PHE A 4 -20.83 37.80 8.67
N GLN A 5 -21.29 36.98 9.60
CA GLN A 5 -20.50 36.67 10.79
C GLN A 5 -19.26 35.93 10.28
N LYS A 6 -18.12 36.64 10.20
CA LYS A 6 -16.84 36.00 9.91
C LYS A 6 -16.60 34.95 11.00
N GLU A 7 -16.35 33.71 10.58
CA GLU A 7 -15.94 32.65 11.50
C GLU A 7 -14.73 33.13 12.33
N PRO A 8 -14.68 32.80 13.62
CA PRO A 8 -13.53 33.14 14.45
C PRO A 8 -12.27 32.50 13.86
N LEU A 9 -11.18 33.26 13.84
CA LEU A 9 -9.89 32.76 13.35
C LEU A 9 -9.42 31.59 14.21
N SER A 10 -8.82 30.57 13.57
CA SER A 10 -8.18 29.47 14.28
C SER A 10 -6.95 29.97 15.06
N LYS A 11 -6.53 29.21 16.07
CA LYS A 11 -5.31 29.52 16.84
C LYS A 11 -4.11 29.68 15.92
N ALA A 12 -3.95 28.80 14.92
CA ALA A 12 -2.87 28.88 13.95
C ALA A 12 -2.93 30.17 13.10
N GLN A 13 -4.12 30.61 12.68
CA GLN A 13 -4.28 31.87 11.95
C GLN A 13 -3.91 33.10 12.78
N VAL A 14 -4.24 33.09 14.07
CA VAL A 14 -3.89 34.18 15.00
C VAL A 14 -2.37 34.21 15.25
N THR A 15 -1.74 33.05 15.41
CA THR A 15 -0.31 32.93 15.73
C THR A 15 0.61 33.09 14.52
N ALA A 16 0.16 32.75 13.31
CA ALA A 16 0.99 32.71 12.10
C ALA A 16 1.74 34.02 11.84
N LEU A 17 1.05 35.17 11.88
CA LEU A 17 1.68 36.43 11.52
C LEU A 17 2.81 36.82 12.48
N SER A 18 2.59 36.70 13.80
CA SER A 18 3.62 37.04 14.79
C SER A 18 4.80 36.08 14.74
N HIS A 19 4.53 34.79 14.56
CA HIS A 19 5.57 33.76 14.44
C HIS A 19 6.43 33.97 13.19
N TYR A 20 5.81 34.08 12.01
CA TYR A 20 6.53 34.23 10.75
C TYR A 20 7.10 35.62 10.53
N ALA A 21 6.72 36.64 11.32
CA ALA A 21 7.35 37.96 11.28
C ALA A 21 8.78 37.97 11.83
N ARG A 22 9.16 36.96 12.62
CA ARG A 22 10.50 36.81 13.21
C ARG A 22 11.54 36.54 12.12
N LYS A 23 12.64 37.30 12.13
CA LYS A 23 13.65 37.28 11.05
C LYS A 23 14.48 36.01 11.07
N GLU A 24 14.81 35.54 12.25
CA GLU A 24 15.53 34.30 12.48
C GLU A 24 14.73 33.07 12.04
N ILE A 25 13.39 33.09 12.19
CA ILE A 25 12.48 32.05 11.67
C ILE A 25 12.42 32.11 10.15
N GLN A 26 12.24 33.31 9.57
CA GLN A 26 12.26 33.50 8.11
C GLN A 26 13.53 32.92 7.50
N GLN A 27 14.69 33.22 8.08
CA GLN A 27 15.98 32.75 7.57
C GLN A 27 16.11 31.22 7.64
N ALA A 28 15.81 30.63 8.80
CA ALA A 28 15.94 29.17 8.97
C ALA A 28 15.02 28.38 8.04
N MET A 29 13.79 28.85 7.85
CA MET A 29 12.85 28.25 6.90
C MET A 29 13.31 28.41 5.46
N PHE A 30 13.77 29.60 5.08
CA PHE A 30 14.26 29.90 3.74
C PHE A 30 15.45 29.01 3.36
N GLU A 31 16.46 28.92 4.23
CA GLU A 31 17.64 28.09 3.96
C GLU A 31 17.30 26.60 3.82
N PHE A 32 16.38 26.09 4.65
CA PHE A 32 15.94 24.69 4.56
C PHE A 32 15.16 24.40 3.27
N CYS A 33 14.28 25.32 2.88
CA CYS A 33 13.39 25.15 1.72
C CYS A 33 14.08 25.48 0.39
N LYS A 34 15.29 26.03 0.44
CA LYS A 34 16.11 26.29 -0.74
C LYS A 34 16.27 25.01 -1.56
N HIS A 35 16.08 25.11 -2.87
CA HIS A 35 16.11 23.97 -3.80
C HIS A 35 15.03 22.91 -3.59
N ARG A 36 14.01 23.17 -2.77
CA ARG A 36 12.82 22.30 -2.62
C ARG A 36 11.58 22.96 -3.20
N GLU A 37 10.69 22.16 -3.78
CA GLU A 37 9.33 22.63 -4.08
C GLU A 37 8.66 22.93 -2.74
N THR A 38 8.23 24.17 -2.54
CA THR A 38 7.73 24.64 -1.24
C THR A 38 6.44 25.42 -1.43
N VAL A 39 5.42 25.09 -0.63
CA VAL A 39 4.08 25.69 -0.75
C VAL A 39 3.50 26.08 0.59
N ALA A 40 2.71 27.15 0.57
CA ALA A 40 1.87 27.55 1.68
C ALA A 40 0.59 26.71 1.77
N ASN A 41 0.13 26.42 2.99
CA ASN A 41 -1.18 25.85 3.30
C ASN A 41 -2.00 26.90 4.06
N PHE A 42 -3.24 27.11 3.60
CA PHE A 42 -4.18 28.09 4.13
C PHE A 42 -5.14 27.43 5.12
N ASN A 43 -4.60 27.01 6.27
CA ASN A 43 -5.34 26.40 7.37
C ASN A 43 -6.16 25.16 6.96
N ASN A 44 -5.57 24.27 6.16
CA ASN A 44 -6.21 23.07 5.58
C ASN A 44 -7.41 23.35 4.66
N LYS A 45 -7.65 24.60 4.25
CA LYS A 45 -8.68 24.92 3.24
C LYS A 45 -8.20 24.57 1.84
N PHE A 46 -6.94 24.92 1.53
CA PHE A 46 -6.26 24.59 0.28
C PHE A 46 -4.75 24.82 0.44
N PHE A 47 -3.98 24.19 -0.45
CA PHE A 47 -2.56 24.49 -0.67
C PHE A 47 -2.40 25.51 -1.79
N ALA A 48 -1.36 26.33 -1.71
CA ALA A 48 -0.93 27.20 -2.80
C ALA A 48 -0.68 26.39 -4.08
N LYS A 49 -0.71 27.09 -5.23
CA LYS A 49 -0.46 26.47 -6.52
C LYS A 49 0.96 25.89 -6.56
N ARG A 50 1.11 24.75 -7.25
CA ARG A 50 2.37 24.03 -7.43
C ARG A 50 2.82 24.04 -8.91
N PRO A 51 4.14 24.02 -9.19
CA PRO A 51 5.25 24.16 -8.24
C PRO A 51 5.38 25.60 -7.73
N ASP A 52 6.07 25.76 -6.60
CA ASP A 52 6.36 27.07 -6.00
C ASP A 52 7.63 26.96 -5.13
N THR A 53 8.20 28.12 -4.76
CA THR A 53 9.40 28.22 -3.91
C THR A 53 9.44 29.57 -3.20
N PHE A 54 10.42 29.77 -2.31
CA PHE A 54 10.70 31.09 -1.75
C PHE A 54 11.84 31.74 -2.52
N ASP A 55 11.64 32.97 -2.99
CA ASP A 55 12.70 33.78 -3.60
C ASP A 55 13.49 34.53 -2.53
N TYR A 56 12.79 34.98 -1.48
CA TYR A 56 13.34 35.73 -0.36
C TYR A 56 12.77 35.26 0.99
N PRO A 57 13.52 35.43 2.11
CA PRO A 57 13.01 35.13 3.45
C PRO A 57 11.71 35.88 3.79
N SER A 58 11.49 37.07 3.21
CA SER A 58 10.26 37.85 3.41
C SER A 58 9.00 37.21 2.82
N ASP A 59 9.13 36.26 1.90
CA ASP A 59 7.98 35.62 1.25
C ASP A 59 7.14 34.84 2.25
N ILE A 60 7.79 34.29 3.28
CA ILE A 60 7.14 33.55 4.37
C ILE A 60 6.15 34.45 5.12
N VAL A 61 6.59 35.65 5.55
CA VAL A 61 5.69 36.58 6.24
C VAL A 61 4.66 37.20 5.30
N ASN A 62 5.00 37.40 4.02
CA ASN A 62 4.06 37.90 3.02
C ASN A 62 2.93 36.89 2.76
N ALA A 63 3.25 35.60 2.64
CA ALA A 63 2.26 34.53 2.55
C ALA A 63 1.42 34.44 3.84
N ALA A 64 2.03 34.60 5.03
CA ALA A 64 1.29 34.64 6.29
C ALA A 64 0.28 35.80 6.35
N ARG A 65 0.64 36.99 5.84
CA ARG A 65 -0.30 38.14 5.70
C ARG A 65 -1.46 37.84 4.77
N GLN A 66 -1.27 36.97 3.79
CA GLN A 66 -2.33 36.49 2.89
C GLN A 66 -3.17 35.35 3.49
N GLY A 67 -2.84 34.90 4.70
CA GLY A 67 -3.58 33.87 5.43
C GLY A 67 -2.95 32.48 5.42
N ALA A 68 -1.71 32.33 4.95
CA ALA A 68 -0.96 31.09 5.10
C ALA A 68 -0.71 30.80 6.59
N THR A 69 -1.00 29.57 7.01
CA THR A 69 -0.75 29.13 8.39
C THR A 69 0.48 28.26 8.51
N SER A 70 0.85 27.57 7.44
CA SER A 70 1.90 26.56 7.45
C SER A 70 2.52 26.41 6.07
N PHE A 71 3.71 25.83 6.03
CA PHE A 71 4.53 25.67 4.85
C PHE A 71 5.05 24.24 4.78
N HIS A 72 5.05 23.69 3.57
CA HIS A 72 5.41 22.30 3.30
C HIS A 72 6.35 22.23 2.10
N CYS A 73 7.30 21.31 2.12
CA CYS A 73 8.35 21.21 1.11
C CYS A 73 8.63 19.76 0.69
N SER A 74 9.25 19.58 -0.48
CA SER A 74 9.59 18.26 -1.03
C SER A 74 10.80 17.61 -0.34
N GLU A 75 10.81 16.27 -0.30
CA GLU A 75 12.01 15.48 0.03
C GLU A 75 13.06 15.58 -1.07
N GLU A 76 12.58 15.61 -2.32
CA GLU A 76 13.42 15.83 -3.49
C GLU A 76 14.07 17.22 -3.47
N ILE A 77 15.33 17.24 -3.90
CA ILE A 77 16.13 18.45 -4.07
C ILE A 77 16.29 18.67 -5.58
N TRP A 78 16.00 19.89 -6.01
CA TRP A 78 15.92 20.28 -7.41
C TRP A 78 16.95 21.34 -7.73
N SER A 79 17.50 21.28 -8.95
CA SER A 79 18.29 22.38 -9.50
C SER A 79 17.48 23.68 -9.53
N ASN A 80 16.25 23.60 -10.04
CA ASN A 80 15.23 24.64 -9.98
C ASN A 80 13.83 24.00 -9.76
N PRO A 81 13.19 24.20 -8.60
CA PRO A 81 11.87 23.64 -8.32
C PRO A 81 10.76 24.11 -9.27
N LEU A 82 10.89 25.29 -9.88
CA LEU A 82 9.86 25.85 -10.76
C LEU A 82 9.78 25.13 -12.12
N ASP A 83 10.78 24.32 -12.47
CA ASP A 83 10.79 23.55 -13.71
C ASP A 83 9.94 22.27 -13.62
N ILE A 84 9.43 21.93 -12.44
CA ILE A 84 8.62 20.72 -12.20
C ILE A 84 7.28 20.80 -12.97
N ASN A 85 6.99 19.77 -13.77
CA ASN A 85 5.71 19.61 -14.45
C ASN A 85 5.08 18.23 -14.13
N THR A 86 3.74 18.17 -14.01
CA THR A 86 2.98 16.93 -13.75
C THR A 86 3.10 15.87 -14.84
N ASP A 87 3.41 16.29 -16.07
CA ASP A 87 3.45 15.40 -17.23
C ASP A 87 4.86 14.86 -17.53
N MET A 88 5.83 15.12 -16.63
CA MET A 88 7.20 14.63 -16.76
C MET A 88 7.31 13.12 -16.59
N THR A 89 8.19 12.53 -17.39
CA THR A 89 8.68 11.16 -17.23
C THR A 89 9.65 11.06 -16.05
N PRO A 90 9.86 9.86 -15.46
CA PRO A 90 10.87 9.65 -14.44
C PRO A 90 12.26 10.15 -14.86
N GLU A 91 12.65 9.95 -16.11
CA GLU A 91 13.93 10.38 -16.67
C GLU A 91 14.03 11.91 -16.72
N GLN A 92 12.95 12.61 -17.06
CA GLN A 92 12.90 14.08 -17.03
C GLN A 92 13.00 14.62 -15.60
N TYR A 93 12.35 13.98 -14.61
CA TYR A 93 12.55 14.34 -13.21
C TYR A 93 14.02 14.15 -12.79
N ASN A 94 14.65 13.05 -13.20
CA ASN A 94 16.04 12.74 -12.88
C ASN A 94 17.04 13.76 -13.49
N GLN A 95 16.69 14.43 -14.59
CA GLN A 95 17.51 15.49 -15.19
C GLN A 95 17.57 16.76 -14.31
N ILE A 96 16.45 17.14 -13.69
CA ILE A 96 16.37 18.35 -12.86
C ILE A 96 16.59 18.08 -11.37
N ARG A 97 16.46 16.83 -10.92
CA ARG A 97 16.70 16.42 -9.53
C ARG A 97 18.21 16.31 -9.26
N THR A 98 18.65 16.99 -8.21
CA THR A 98 20.04 16.96 -7.74
C THR A 98 20.25 15.97 -6.61
N GLY A 99 19.19 15.60 -5.88
CA GLY A 99 19.22 14.64 -4.79
C GLY A 99 17.86 14.46 -4.13
N TRP A 100 17.84 13.77 -3.00
CA TRP A 100 16.67 13.58 -2.15
C TRP A 100 17.13 13.30 -0.73
N ASP A 101 16.49 13.93 0.25
CA ASP A 101 16.76 13.58 1.65
C ASP A 101 15.86 12.42 2.06
N PHE A 102 16.41 11.50 2.83
CA PHE A 102 15.61 10.44 3.43
C PHE A 102 14.92 10.99 4.67
N LEU A 103 13.59 11.10 4.61
CA LEU A 103 12.76 11.58 5.71
C LEU A 103 11.91 10.44 6.26
N ILE A 104 11.87 10.32 7.58
CA ILE A 104 10.98 9.41 8.30
C ILE A 104 9.94 10.26 9.04
N ASP A 105 8.66 10.13 8.70
CA ASP A 105 7.57 10.60 9.58
C ASP A 105 7.30 9.56 10.63
N ILE A 106 7.27 10.00 11.87
CA ILE A 106 6.80 9.23 12.99
C ILE A 106 5.44 9.78 13.37
N ASP A 107 4.39 9.23 12.75
CA ASP A 107 3.02 9.56 13.10
C ASP A 107 2.56 8.67 14.24
N SER A 108 2.13 9.30 15.34
CA SER A 108 1.63 8.58 16.50
C SER A 108 0.41 9.26 17.12
N PRO A 109 -0.62 8.49 17.52
CA PRO A 109 -1.74 9.04 18.29
C PRO A 109 -1.33 9.50 19.70
N PHE A 110 -0.18 9.05 20.20
CA PHE A 110 0.36 9.35 21.53
C PHE A 110 1.82 9.83 21.47
N LEU A 111 2.10 10.98 22.09
CA LEU A 111 3.45 11.56 22.08
C LEU A 111 4.51 10.59 22.63
N ASP A 112 4.19 9.86 23.71
CA ASP A 112 5.12 8.92 24.33
C ASP A 112 5.51 7.78 23.39
N TYR A 113 4.57 7.28 22.57
CA TYR A 113 4.89 6.25 21.58
C TYR A 113 5.73 6.84 20.44
N GLY A 114 5.46 8.09 20.07
CA GLY A 114 6.29 8.83 19.11
C GLY A 114 7.73 9.00 19.61
N LYS A 115 7.93 9.27 20.91
CA LYS A 115 9.26 9.36 21.54
C LYS A 115 9.99 8.02 21.50
N ILE A 116 9.32 6.93 21.87
CA ILE A 116 9.89 5.57 21.82
C ILE A 116 10.30 5.22 20.39
N ALA A 117 9.41 5.45 19.41
CA ALA A 117 9.70 5.19 18.00
C ALA A 117 10.90 6.03 17.51
N ALA A 118 10.95 7.33 17.84
CA ALA A 118 12.08 8.19 17.48
C ALA A 118 13.41 7.66 18.06
N GLN A 119 13.43 7.27 19.33
CA GLN A 119 14.63 6.72 19.99
C GLN A 119 15.09 5.41 19.35
N LEU A 120 14.16 4.51 19.01
CA LEU A 120 14.48 3.25 18.34
C LEU A 120 14.99 3.46 16.91
N LEU A 121 14.38 4.38 16.16
CA LEU A 121 14.82 4.76 14.82
C LEU A 121 16.22 5.35 14.84
N ILE A 122 16.50 6.26 15.78
CA ILE A 122 17.84 6.84 15.96
C ILE A 122 18.86 5.75 16.26
N LYS A 123 18.53 4.85 17.20
CA LYS A 123 19.41 3.74 17.55
C LYS A 123 19.69 2.83 16.34
N GLU A 124 18.69 2.60 15.49
CA GLU A 124 18.85 1.83 14.27
C GLU A 124 19.73 2.57 13.25
N LEU A 125 19.51 3.87 13.02
CA LEU A 125 20.39 4.67 12.14
C LEU A 125 21.85 4.66 12.63
N GLU A 126 22.07 4.83 13.93
CA GLU A 126 23.40 4.80 14.54
C GLU A 126 24.07 3.43 14.43
N SER A 127 23.29 2.33 14.47
CA SER A 127 23.82 0.98 14.31
C SER A 127 24.40 0.73 12.90
N HIS A 128 23.87 1.44 11.89
CA HIS A 128 24.40 1.48 10.52
C HIS A 128 25.47 2.57 10.29
N GLY A 129 25.99 3.16 11.38
CA GLY A 129 27.08 4.14 11.31
C GLY A 129 26.64 5.59 11.02
N ILE A 130 25.34 5.87 10.95
CA ILE A 130 24.83 7.23 10.69
C ILE A 130 24.83 8.02 11.99
N LYS A 131 25.63 9.08 12.03
CA LYS A 131 25.79 10.00 13.17
C LYS A 131 25.19 11.38 12.87
N ASN A 132 25.14 11.77 11.60
CA ASN A 132 24.63 13.07 11.16
C ASN A 132 23.20 12.94 10.60
N TYR A 133 22.23 12.92 11.51
CA TYR A 133 20.80 12.99 11.21
C TYR A 133 20.16 14.19 11.93
N GLY A 134 19.10 14.75 11.36
CA GLY A 134 18.31 15.81 11.98
C GLY A 134 17.05 15.26 12.63
N ILE A 135 16.63 15.84 13.76
CA ILE A 135 15.37 15.48 14.44
C ILE A 135 14.56 16.75 14.61
N LYS A 136 13.25 16.66 14.38
CA LYS A 136 12.32 17.73 14.74
C LYS A 136 11.00 17.17 15.24
N PHE A 137 10.33 17.97 16.04
CA PHE A 137 8.93 17.75 16.36
C PHE A 137 8.05 18.13 15.15
N SER A 138 7.03 17.32 14.85
CA SER A 138 6.11 17.53 13.71
C SER A 138 5.13 18.71 13.89
N GLY A 139 4.92 19.14 15.15
CA GLY A 139 3.90 20.13 15.52
C GLY A 139 2.64 19.53 16.17
N SER A 140 2.48 18.20 16.19
CA SER A 140 1.35 17.55 16.88
C SER A 140 1.77 16.53 17.94
N LYS A 141 2.03 15.28 17.54
CA LYS A 141 2.38 14.19 18.47
C LYS A 141 3.48 13.27 17.91
N GLY A 142 3.98 13.61 16.73
CA GLY A 142 4.99 12.88 16.00
C GLY A 142 6.32 13.63 15.88
N PHE A 143 7.31 12.96 15.32
CA PHE A 143 8.64 13.51 15.05
C PHE A 143 9.03 13.23 13.61
N HIS A 144 9.87 14.07 13.02
CA HIS A 144 10.50 13.75 11.75
C HIS A 144 12.00 13.55 11.99
N ILE A 145 12.56 12.52 11.37
CA ILE A 145 13.99 12.29 11.31
C ILE A 145 14.44 12.43 9.87
N ILE A 146 15.51 13.19 9.62
CA ILE A 146 16.06 13.40 8.28
C ILE A 146 17.51 12.92 8.20
N VAL A 147 17.82 12.17 7.15
CA VAL A 147 19.18 11.82 6.73
C VAL A 147 19.43 12.49 5.39
N PRO A 148 20.30 13.52 5.32
CA PRO A 148 20.56 14.26 4.09
C PRO A 148 21.05 13.38 2.93
N PHE A 149 20.70 13.74 1.69
CA PHE A 149 21.17 13.07 0.48
C PHE A 149 22.69 12.93 0.46
N LYS A 150 23.38 13.96 0.96
CA LYS A 150 24.84 14.00 1.07
C LYS A 150 25.41 12.83 1.86
N ALA A 151 24.67 12.22 2.79
CA ALA A 151 25.12 11.06 3.54
C ALA A 151 25.23 9.79 2.67
N PHE A 152 24.48 9.71 1.58
CA PHE A 152 24.43 8.54 0.70
C PHE A 152 25.61 8.54 -0.31
N PRO A 153 26.07 7.37 -0.76
CA PRO A 153 27.05 7.31 -1.84
C PRO A 153 26.43 7.85 -3.14
N LYS A 154 27.24 8.44 -4.02
CA LYS A 154 26.77 8.96 -5.33
C LYS A 154 26.22 7.87 -6.25
N GLU A 155 26.76 6.65 -6.14
CA GLU A 155 26.42 5.52 -6.99
C GLU A 155 26.53 4.22 -6.20
N ILE A 156 25.66 3.26 -6.51
CA ILE A 156 25.79 1.88 -6.06
C ILE A 156 25.39 0.93 -7.19
N ASN A 157 26.15 -0.14 -7.40
CA ASN A 157 25.85 -1.16 -8.43
C ASN A 157 25.61 -0.61 -9.85
N GLY A 158 26.27 0.49 -10.26
CA GLY A 158 26.07 1.11 -11.57
C GLY A 158 24.88 2.08 -11.65
N GLU A 159 24.17 2.30 -10.55
CA GLU A 159 23.00 3.19 -10.49
C GLU A 159 23.29 4.44 -9.66
N LEU A 160 22.96 5.61 -10.21
CA LEU A 160 23.10 6.89 -9.52
C LEU A 160 22.07 7.01 -8.40
N ALA A 161 22.52 7.41 -7.21
CA ALA A 161 21.65 7.54 -6.05
C ALA A 161 20.55 8.58 -6.26
N LYS A 162 20.87 9.73 -6.88
CA LYS A 162 19.91 10.82 -7.14
C LYS A 162 18.73 10.39 -8.03
N ASP A 163 18.93 9.40 -8.89
CA ASP A 163 17.96 8.96 -9.89
C ASP A 163 16.97 7.92 -9.33
N ASN A 164 17.27 7.38 -8.15
CA ASN A 164 16.56 6.27 -7.53
C ASN A 164 15.48 6.68 -6.51
N PHE A 165 15.02 7.93 -6.57
CA PHE A 165 13.84 8.35 -5.83
C PHE A 165 12.57 8.05 -6.63
N PRO A 166 11.54 7.42 -6.04
CA PRO A 166 11.37 7.15 -4.60
C PRO A 166 11.75 5.73 -4.15
N GLU A 167 12.25 4.87 -5.04
CA GLU A 167 12.38 3.44 -4.75
C GLU A 167 13.41 3.12 -3.65
N TRP A 168 14.58 3.75 -3.66
CA TRP A 168 15.58 3.52 -2.62
C TRP A 168 15.11 3.97 -1.23
N PRO A 169 14.62 5.20 -1.03
CA PRO A 169 14.11 5.58 0.28
C PRO A 169 12.92 4.73 0.75
N ARG A 170 12.10 4.15 -0.15
CA ARG A 170 11.08 3.16 0.24
C ARG A 170 11.67 1.88 0.80
N GLN A 171 12.72 1.36 0.14
CA GLN A 171 13.40 0.17 0.60
C GLN A 171 14.08 0.42 1.96
N ILE A 172 14.68 1.61 2.14
CA ILE A 172 15.23 2.02 3.44
C ILE A 172 14.14 2.08 4.51
N ALA A 173 13.02 2.76 4.24
CA ALA A 173 11.91 2.86 5.19
C ALA A 173 11.35 1.48 5.57
N GLY A 174 11.12 0.60 4.59
CA GLY A 174 10.64 -0.76 4.82
C GLY A 174 11.62 -1.62 5.63
N TYR A 175 12.92 -1.52 5.31
CA TYR A 175 13.97 -2.20 6.04
C TYR A 175 14.03 -1.74 7.51
N ILE A 176 14.14 -0.42 7.76
CA ILE A 176 14.21 0.13 9.12
C ILE A 176 12.94 -0.23 9.90
N HIS A 177 11.76 -0.06 9.30
CA HIS A 177 10.50 -0.41 9.95
C HIS A 177 10.50 -1.87 10.41
N LYS A 178 10.98 -2.79 9.56
CA LYS A 178 11.08 -4.21 9.90
C LYS A 178 11.99 -4.45 11.12
N GLN A 179 13.11 -3.73 11.23
CA GLN A 179 14.05 -3.87 12.34
C GLN A 179 13.50 -3.33 13.66
N ILE A 180 12.78 -2.21 13.63
CA ILE A 180 12.27 -1.58 14.86
C ILE A 180 10.91 -2.13 15.31
N ARG A 181 10.18 -2.84 14.46
CA ARG A 181 8.80 -3.31 14.72
C ARG A 181 8.67 -4.09 16.02
N GLU A 182 9.50 -5.13 16.21
CA GLU A 182 9.45 -5.96 17.41
C GLU A 182 9.89 -5.20 18.69
N PRO A 183 11.03 -4.47 18.69
CA PRO A 183 11.41 -3.60 19.81
C PRO A 183 10.34 -2.57 20.18
N LEU A 184 9.70 -1.95 19.18
CA LEU A 184 8.67 -0.92 19.39
C LEU A 184 7.40 -1.53 19.98
N ASN A 185 6.93 -2.66 19.44
CA ASN A 185 5.80 -3.40 20.02
C ASN A 185 6.06 -3.74 21.49
N LYS A 186 7.25 -4.26 21.79
CA LYS A 186 7.63 -4.60 23.16
C LYS A 186 7.64 -3.38 24.07
N ALA A 187 8.28 -2.28 23.66
CA ALA A 187 8.39 -1.08 24.47
C ALA A 187 7.02 -0.42 24.74
N ILE A 188 6.12 -0.37 23.76
CA ILE A 188 4.76 0.16 23.97
C ILE A 188 3.95 -0.75 24.90
N LEU A 189 4.08 -2.07 24.74
CA LEU A 189 3.43 -3.06 25.61
C LEU A 189 3.92 -2.92 27.07
N ASP A 190 5.21 -2.77 27.27
CA ASP A 190 5.83 -2.60 28.61
C ASP A 190 5.40 -1.26 29.25
N LEU A 191 5.31 -0.18 28.47
CA LEU A 191 4.91 1.14 28.97
C LEU A 191 3.42 1.19 29.36
N THR A 192 2.54 0.67 28.50
CA THR A 192 1.08 0.87 28.63
C THR A 192 0.38 -0.29 29.31
N GLY A 193 0.90 -1.50 29.15
CA GLY A 193 0.26 -2.73 29.58
C GLY A 193 -0.86 -3.18 28.62
N ARG A 194 -1.03 -4.50 28.54
CA ARG A 194 -1.96 -5.16 27.60
C ARG A 194 -3.41 -4.69 27.73
N GLU A 195 -3.93 -4.60 28.96
CA GLU A 195 -5.35 -4.27 29.17
C GLU A 195 -5.67 -2.83 28.75
N LYS A 196 -4.82 -1.85 29.10
CA LYS A 196 -5.00 -0.46 28.66
C LYS A 196 -4.88 -0.32 27.14
N LEU A 197 -4.02 -1.09 26.49
CA LEU A 197 -3.93 -1.10 25.02
C LEU A 197 -5.19 -1.67 24.37
N LYS A 198 -5.81 -2.70 24.96
CA LYS A 198 -7.13 -3.20 24.52
C LYS A 198 -8.22 -2.14 24.68
N GLU A 199 -8.28 -1.48 25.84
CA GLU A 199 -9.25 -0.42 26.13
C GLU A 199 -9.13 0.76 25.16
N LYS A 200 -7.90 1.14 24.80
CA LYS A 200 -7.61 2.18 23.80
C LYS A 200 -7.86 1.72 22.35
N GLY A 201 -8.12 0.43 22.13
CA GLY A 201 -8.27 -0.16 20.80
C GLY A 201 -6.96 -0.23 20.00
N GLU A 202 -5.81 -0.16 20.67
CA GLU A 202 -4.46 -0.20 20.08
C GLU A 202 -3.91 -1.63 19.93
N LEU A 203 -4.40 -2.58 20.73
CA LEU A 203 -3.95 -3.97 20.68
C LEU A 203 -4.74 -4.78 19.64
N ILE A 204 -4.02 -5.40 18.70
CA ILE A 204 -4.53 -6.43 17.80
C ILE A 204 -3.84 -7.74 18.19
N SER A 205 -4.58 -8.65 18.83
CA SER A 205 -4.08 -9.99 19.12
C SER A 205 -4.48 -10.94 17.99
N GLU A 206 -3.52 -11.35 17.18
CA GLU A 206 -3.72 -12.34 16.12
C GLU A 206 -3.29 -13.72 16.62
N HIS A 207 -4.12 -14.73 16.35
CA HIS A 207 -3.75 -16.11 16.62
C HIS A 207 -3.09 -16.69 15.37
N LEU A 208 -1.84 -17.14 15.48
CA LEU A 208 -1.09 -17.72 14.37
C LEU A 208 -1.19 -19.24 14.36
N CYS A 209 -1.31 -19.78 13.14
CA CYS A 209 -1.30 -21.21 12.90
C CYS A 209 0.08 -21.82 13.25
N PRO A 210 0.18 -22.81 14.14
CA PRO A 210 1.48 -23.39 14.52
C PRO A 210 2.18 -24.11 13.35
N LYS A 211 1.44 -24.50 12.31
CA LYS A 211 2.00 -25.21 11.15
C LYS A 211 2.53 -24.27 10.06
N CYS A 212 1.84 -23.17 9.79
CA CYS A 212 2.17 -22.29 8.65
C CYS A 212 2.40 -20.83 9.03
N HIS A 213 2.28 -20.48 10.31
CA HIS A 213 2.49 -19.13 10.85
C HIS A 213 1.57 -18.04 10.27
N ASN A 214 0.57 -18.42 9.47
CA ASN A 214 -0.42 -17.48 8.96
C ASN A 214 -1.44 -17.10 10.05
N PRO A 215 -1.98 -15.87 10.00
CA PRO A 215 -3.11 -15.47 10.83
C PRO A 215 -4.30 -16.41 10.67
N THR A 216 -4.99 -16.67 11.79
CA THR A 216 -6.21 -17.48 11.83
C THR A 216 -7.45 -16.59 11.91
N ILE A 217 -8.59 -17.19 11.58
CA ILE A 217 -9.89 -16.54 11.69
C ILE A 217 -10.72 -17.19 12.79
N LYS A 218 -11.56 -16.40 13.45
CA LYS A 218 -12.55 -16.94 14.39
C LYS A 218 -13.68 -17.63 13.62
N ARG A 219 -13.95 -18.90 13.94
CA ARG A 219 -15.10 -19.67 13.42
C ARG A 219 -15.90 -20.25 14.59
N LYS A 220 -17.22 -20.32 14.42
CA LYS A 220 -18.09 -21.02 15.38
C LYS A 220 -17.99 -22.53 15.18
N ASN A 221 -17.73 -23.25 16.26
CA ASN A 221 -17.83 -24.71 16.34
C ASN A 221 -19.07 -25.09 17.16
N TYR A 222 -19.89 -25.98 16.62
CA TYR A 222 -21.15 -26.43 17.21
C TYR A 222 -21.00 -27.87 17.71
N LYS A 223 -21.25 -28.09 19.00
CA LYS A 223 -21.30 -29.42 19.60
C LYS A 223 -22.73 -29.94 19.61
N TYR A 224 -22.94 -31.10 19.01
CA TYR A 224 -24.21 -31.82 18.94
C TYR A 224 -24.16 -33.05 19.84
N VAL A 225 -25.17 -33.25 20.67
CA VAL A 225 -25.28 -34.41 21.57
C VAL A 225 -26.58 -35.15 21.30
N CYS A 226 -26.50 -36.47 21.28
CA CYS A 226 -27.68 -37.32 21.18
C CYS A 226 -28.50 -37.24 22.47
N PRO A 227 -29.82 -36.97 22.42
CA PRO A 227 -30.66 -36.93 23.62
C PRO A 227 -30.91 -38.31 24.24
N ASP A 228 -30.65 -39.40 23.50
CA ASP A 228 -30.75 -40.75 24.03
C ASP A 228 -29.56 -41.03 24.98
N ILE A 229 -29.88 -41.14 26.27
CA ILE A 229 -28.96 -41.44 27.37
C ILE A 229 -28.14 -42.72 27.13
N LYS A 230 -28.68 -43.68 26.37
CA LYS A 230 -27.99 -44.93 26.03
C LYS A 230 -26.98 -44.77 24.88
N CYS A 231 -27.18 -43.79 24.00
CA CYS A 231 -26.41 -43.61 22.78
C CYS A 231 -25.12 -42.80 22.99
N LYS A 232 -25.15 -41.80 23.89
CA LYS A 232 -24.00 -40.93 24.29
C LYS A 232 -23.16 -40.36 23.13
N THR A 233 -23.69 -40.34 21.91
CA THR A 233 -22.95 -39.92 20.72
C THR A 233 -22.87 -38.41 20.68
N GLU A 234 -21.66 -37.89 20.46
CA GLU A 234 -21.36 -36.48 20.32
C GLU A 234 -20.72 -36.20 18.95
N LEU A 235 -21.06 -35.07 18.33
CA LEU A 235 -20.48 -34.62 17.06
C LEU A 235 -20.12 -33.14 17.15
N GLU A 236 -19.08 -32.74 16.44
CA GLU A 236 -18.69 -31.33 16.31
C GLU A 236 -18.60 -30.91 14.85
N GLY A 237 -18.83 -29.62 14.57
CA GLY A 237 -18.69 -29.08 13.22
C GLY A 237 -18.82 -27.57 13.13
N PHE A 238 -18.27 -26.99 12.06
CA PHE A 238 -18.22 -25.53 11.84
C PHE A 238 -19.44 -24.92 11.15
N THR A 239 -20.43 -25.75 10.78
CA THR A 239 -21.61 -25.30 10.05
C THR A 239 -22.85 -25.58 10.87
N LYS A 240 -23.55 -24.51 11.28
CA LYS A 240 -24.86 -24.64 11.92
C LYS A 240 -25.84 -25.31 10.96
N LYS A 241 -26.22 -26.54 11.26
CA LYS A 241 -27.26 -27.24 10.50
C LYS A 241 -28.62 -26.58 10.76
N ARG A 242 -29.31 -26.18 9.68
CA ARG A 242 -30.66 -25.59 9.73
C ARG A 242 -31.76 -26.62 9.98
N VAL A 243 -31.49 -27.88 9.67
CA VAL A 243 -32.38 -29.03 9.88
C VAL A 243 -31.77 -29.89 10.99
N ALA A 244 -32.63 -30.47 11.85
CA ALA A 244 -32.21 -31.35 12.93
C ALA A 244 -31.39 -32.52 12.38
N MET A 245 -30.12 -32.60 12.80
CA MET A 245 -29.21 -33.68 12.42
C MET A 245 -29.67 -34.98 13.06
N LEU A 246 -29.64 -36.08 12.31
CA LEU A 246 -29.89 -37.41 12.85
C LEU A 246 -28.59 -37.98 13.42
N CYS A 247 -28.69 -38.59 14.60
CA CYS A 247 -27.58 -39.26 15.23
C CYS A 247 -27.13 -40.46 14.37
N PRO A 248 -25.85 -40.58 13.99
CA PRO A 248 -25.39 -41.67 13.14
C PRO A 248 -25.52 -43.06 13.79
N SER A 249 -25.62 -43.11 15.13
CA SER A 249 -25.69 -44.36 15.89
C SER A 249 -27.12 -44.85 16.13
N CYS A 250 -28.08 -43.94 16.37
CA CYS A 250 -29.45 -44.32 16.76
C CYS A 250 -30.56 -43.58 15.98
N ASN A 251 -30.20 -42.77 14.98
CA ASN A 251 -31.12 -41.95 14.18
C ASN A 251 -32.01 -40.95 14.97
N ALA A 252 -31.80 -40.77 16.27
CA ALA A 252 -32.50 -39.74 17.04
C ALA A 252 -32.08 -38.33 16.57
N LYS A 253 -33.01 -37.37 16.64
CA LYS A 253 -32.70 -35.95 16.37
C LYS A 253 -31.74 -35.43 17.43
N MET A 254 -30.56 -34.97 17.01
CA MET A 254 -29.54 -34.45 17.91
C MET A 254 -29.84 -33.03 18.34
N ASN A 255 -29.45 -32.69 19.57
CA ASN A 255 -29.56 -31.35 20.14
C ASN A 255 -28.22 -30.62 20.05
N ILE A 256 -28.24 -29.31 19.84
CA ILE A 256 -27.05 -28.46 20.01
C ILE A 256 -26.82 -28.32 21.52
N ALA A 257 -25.71 -28.86 22.01
CA ALA A 257 -25.34 -28.76 23.41
C ALA A 257 -24.57 -27.47 23.71
N SER A 258 -23.71 -27.01 22.79
CA SER A 258 -22.99 -25.75 22.92
C SER A 258 -22.53 -25.19 21.58
N GLU A 259 -22.26 -23.89 21.56
CA GLU A 259 -21.49 -23.23 20.51
C GLU A 259 -20.30 -22.51 21.13
N ARG A 260 -19.14 -22.55 20.48
CA ARG A 260 -17.93 -21.83 20.91
C ARG A 260 -17.17 -21.27 19.72
N GLU A 261 -16.48 -20.16 19.92
CA GLU A 261 -15.57 -19.61 18.92
C GLU A 261 -14.20 -20.27 19.04
N VAL A 262 -13.63 -20.62 17.89
CA VAL A 262 -12.32 -21.26 17.79
C VAL A 262 -11.52 -20.63 16.66
N ASP A 263 -10.21 -20.61 16.84
CA ASP A 263 -9.28 -20.17 15.80
C ASP A 263 -9.18 -21.25 14.72
N PHE A 264 -9.30 -20.84 13.46
CA PHE A 264 -9.26 -21.71 12.29
C PHE A 264 -8.28 -21.17 11.25
N CYS A 265 -7.31 -22.00 10.86
CA CYS A 265 -6.39 -21.68 9.76
C CYS A 265 -7.01 -22.07 8.42
N GLU A 266 -7.21 -21.11 7.52
CA GLU A 266 -7.77 -21.40 6.20
C GLU A 266 -6.81 -22.15 5.27
N THR A 267 -5.50 -21.97 5.43
CA THR A 267 -4.48 -22.67 4.64
C THR A 267 -4.36 -24.13 5.08
N CYS A 268 -4.16 -24.38 6.37
CA CYS A 268 -3.91 -25.72 6.90
C CYS A 268 -5.18 -26.49 7.29
N LYS A 269 -6.34 -25.82 7.33
CA LYS A 269 -7.63 -26.39 7.75
C LYS A 269 -7.59 -27.04 9.14
N ILE A 270 -6.75 -26.50 10.03
CA ILE A 270 -6.65 -26.89 11.44
C ILE A 270 -7.30 -25.83 12.33
N SER A 271 -7.77 -26.24 13.51
CA SER A 271 -8.40 -25.37 14.49
C SER A 271 -8.08 -25.76 15.92
N THR A 272 -8.27 -24.83 16.87
CA THR A 272 -8.14 -25.13 18.30
C THR A 272 -9.09 -26.23 18.77
N ALA A 273 -10.32 -26.30 18.23
CA ALA A 273 -11.25 -27.40 18.51
C ALA A 273 -10.68 -28.80 18.21
N LYS A 274 -9.91 -28.93 17.12
CA LYS A 274 -9.36 -30.22 16.69
C LYS A 274 -8.13 -30.62 17.50
N LEU A 275 -7.43 -29.65 18.09
CA LEU A 275 -6.28 -29.87 18.97
C LEU A 275 -6.69 -30.33 20.38
N GLU A 276 -7.83 -29.82 20.87
CA GLU A 276 -8.37 -30.17 22.19
C GLU A 276 -9.14 -31.50 22.21
N ALA A 277 -9.46 -32.07 21.04
CA ALA A 277 -10.16 -33.33 20.93
C ALA A 277 -9.24 -34.49 21.36
N THR A 278 -9.53 -35.09 22.51
CA THR A 278 -8.91 -36.34 22.97
C THR A 278 -9.43 -37.51 22.14
N SER A 279 -8.56 -38.17 21.39
CA SER A 279 -8.90 -39.44 20.74
C SER A 279 -8.44 -40.62 21.61
N SER A 280 -9.39 -41.45 22.04
CA SER A 280 -9.12 -42.75 22.64
C SER A 280 -9.22 -43.82 21.55
N PHE A 281 -8.09 -44.39 21.13
CA PHE A 281 -8.09 -45.60 20.29
C PHE A 281 -7.31 -46.68 21.05
N GLY A 282 -7.98 -47.76 21.43
CA GLY A 282 -7.35 -48.90 22.12
C GLY A 282 -7.01 -48.69 23.61
N GLY A 283 -7.65 -47.76 24.32
CA GLY A 283 -7.47 -47.59 25.78
C GLY A 283 -6.26 -46.77 26.23
N GLN A 284 -5.44 -46.25 25.31
CA GLN A 284 -4.43 -45.23 25.62
C GLN A 284 -4.92 -43.84 25.20
N VAL A 285 -4.94 -42.90 26.14
CA VAL A 285 -5.19 -41.48 25.88
C VAL A 285 -3.93 -40.90 25.24
N ARG A 286 -3.90 -40.76 23.92
CA ARG A 286 -2.88 -39.93 23.26
C ARG A 286 -3.36 -38.48 23.29
N GLN A 287 -2.81 -37.67 24.20
CA GLN A 287 -2.88 -36.23 24.05
C GLN A 287 -2.09 -35.86 22.79
N ASN A 288 -2.74 -35.25 21.80
CA ASN A 288 -2.03 -34.65 20.68
C ASN A 288 -1.21 -33.48 21.24
N THR A 289 0.07 -33.71 21.53
CA THR A 289 1.07 -32.65 21.79
C THR A 289 1.41 -31.96 20.47
N MET A 290 0.43 -31.27 19.88
CA MET A 290 0.69 -30.30 18.81
C MET A 290 0.83 -28.92 19.48
N GLU A 291 1.82 -28.14 19.04
CA GLU A 291 2.07 -26.78 19.53
C GLU A 291 0.78 -25.94 19.47
N GLN A 292 0.51 -25.21 20.55
CA GLN A 292 -0.67 -24.36 20.65
C GLN A 292 -0.57 -23.19 19.67
N PHE A 293 -1.71 -22.66 19.22
CA PHE A 293 -1.73 -21.45 18.39
C PHE A 293 -1.04 -20.32 19.15
N LYS A 294 0.00 -19.72 18.55
CA LYS A 294 0.75 -18.62 19.13
C LYS A 294 -0.09 -17.35 19.03
N VAL A 295 -0.30 -16.65 20.14
CA VAL A 295 -0.89 -15.31 20.09
C VAL A 295 0.24 -14.33 19.82
N GLU A 296 0.16 -13.60 18.72
CA GLU A 296 1.03 -12.46 18.45
C GLU A 296 0.25 -11.17 18.64
N ASP A 297 0.78 -10.31 19.51
CA ASP A 297 0.24 -8.99 19.73
C ASP A 297 0.90 -8.01 18.78
N THR A 298 0.09 -7.40 17.93
CA THR A 298 0.47 -6.29 17.09
C THR A 298 -0.16 -5.03 17.66
N ILE A 299 0.62 -3.97 17.82
CA ILE A 299 0.13 -2.68 18.28
C ILE A 299 -0.07 -1.78 17.05
N LYS A 300 -1.24 -1.18 16.90
CA LYS A 300 -1.57 -0.32 15.74
C LYS A 300 -0.56 0.81 15.57
N SER A 301 -0.27 1.52 16.65
CA SER A 301 0.75 2.57 16.65
C SER A 301 2.14 2.09 16.19
N THR A 302 2.47 0.80 16.29
CA THR A 302 3.73 0.27 15.74
C THR A 302 3.68 0.17 14.22
N GLU A 303 2.56 -0.29 13.66
CA GLU A 303 2.37 -0.37 12.20
C GLU A 303 2.32 1.02 11.57
N ASP A 304 1.72 1.98 12.27
CA ASP A 304 1.55 3.36 11.81
C ASP A 304 2.80 4.23 12.09
N ALA A 305 3.77 3.77 12.89
CA ALA A 305 4.89 4.59 13.37
C ALA A 305 5.91 4.99 12.31
N VAL A 306 5.97 4.31 11.16
CA VAL A 306 6.86 4.66 10.06
C VAL A 306 6.01 4.75 8.81
N ASP A 307 5.69 5.97 8.41
CA ASP A 307 4.88 6.16 7.21
C ASP A 307 5.73 5.93 5.95
N VAL A 308 5.62 4.72 5.37
CA VAL A 308 6.24 4.37 4.08
C VAL A 308 5.60 5.17 2.92
N VAL A 309 4.42 5.78 3.12
CA VAL A 309 3.70 6.57 2.09
C VAL A 309 4.38 7.92 1.84
N LEU A 310 5.10 8.48 2.83
CA LEU A 310 5.87 9.72 2.64
C LEU A 310 6.81 9.62 1.44
N VAL A 311 7.38 8.44 1.21
CA VAL A 311 8.31 8.21 0.10
C VAL A 311 7.56 7.99 -1.22
N SER A 312 6.74 8.96 -1.60
CA SER A 312 6.06 9.01 -2.89
C SER A 312 6.47 10.27 -3.65
N SER A 313 6.61 10.15 -4.98
CA SER A 313 7.02 11.27 -5.82
C SER A 313 6.14 12.49 -5.58
N ARG A 314 6.77 13.65 -5.34
CA ARG A 314 6.10 14.93 -5.09
C ARG A 314 5.26 14.98 -3.81
N HIS A 315 5.51 14.08 -2.86
CA HIS A 315 5.02 14.25 -1.49
C HIS A 315 5.65 15.50 -0.85
N LEU A 316 4.91 16.15 0.05
CA LEU A 316 5.40 17.32 0.76
C LEU A 316 5.24 17.10 2.26
N PHE A 317 6.29 17.37 3.02
CA PHE A 317 6.27 17.34 4.47
C PHE A 317 6.34 18.76 5.03
N ARG A 318 5.84 18.95 6.26
CA ARG A 318 5.86 20.26 6.92
C ARG A 318 7.29 20.76 7.06
N ALA A 319 7.59 22.00 6.68
CA ALA A 319 8.92 22.58 6.84
C ALA A 319 9.29 22.77 8.33
N PRO A 320 10.57 22.77 8.73
CA PRO A 320 10.97 23.18 10.08
C PRO A 320 10.46 24.61 10.35
N TYR A 321 10.14 24.89 11.61
CA TYR A 321 9.49 26.10 12.11
C TYR A 321 8.10 26.42 11.52
N SER A 322 7.58 25.65 10.56
CA SER A 322 6.17 25.80 10.17
C SER A 322 5.24 25.41 11.31
N LEU A 323 4.15 26.16 11.48
CA LEU A 323 3.09 25.84 12.43
C LEU A 323 2.28 24.62 11.98
N HIS A 324 1.65 23.97 12.95
CA HIS A 324 0.65 22.93 12.74
C HIS A 324 -0.77 23.49 12.92
N GLU A 325 -1.68 23.13 12.00
CA GLU A 325 -2.96 23.83 11.82
C GLU A 325 -3.90 23.67 13.02
N LYS A 326 -3.88 22.50 13.67
CA LYS A 326 -4.78 22.20 14.81
C LYS A 326 -4.23 22.66 16.16
N THR A 327 -2.93 22.57 16.35
CA THR A 327 -2.26 22.79 17.66
C THR A 327 -1.69 24.20 17.76
N ALA A 328 -1.41 24.84 16.62
CA ALA A 328 -0.65 26.08 16.48
C ALA A 328 0.78 26.00 17.05
N LEU A 329 1.30 24.79 17.27
CA LEU A 329 2.69 24.57 17.68
C LEU A 329 3.59 24.59 16.46
N ALA A 330 4.84 25.01 16.63
CA ALA A 330 5.83 25.02 15.57
C ALA A 330 6.54 23.67 15.43
N SER A 331 6.92 23.32 14.21
CA SER A 331 7.75 22.14 13.92
C SER A 331 9.21 22.43 14.27
N ILE A 332 9.61 22.25 15.53
CA ILE A 332 10.92 22.70 16.01
C ILE A 332 11.99 21.60 15.92
N PRO A 333 13.20 21.91 15.41
CA PRO A 333 14.36 21.01 15.51
C PRO A 333 14.76 20.81 16.98
N ILE A 334 15.08 19.56 17.34
CA ILE A 334 15.48 19.15 18.69
C ILE A 334 16.68 18.21 18.61
N SER A 335 17.45 18.10 19.70
CA SER A 335 18.52 17.09 19.80
C SER A 335 17.98 15.74 20.30
N LYS A 336 18.79 14.69 20.15
CA LYS A 336 18.47 13.34 20.63
C LYS A 336 18.17 13.32 22.13
N GLU A 337 18.94 14.06 22.91
CA GLU A 337 18.84 14.14 24.36
C GLU A 337 17.53 14.82 24.79
N GLN A 338 16.98 15.70 23.94
CA GLN A 338 15.74 16.41 24.25
C GLN A 338 14.49 15.54 24.05
N ILE A 339 14.56 14.40 23.36
CA ILE A 339 13.37 13.60 23.00
C ILE A 339 12.62 13.10 24.24
N GLU A 340 13.35 12.60 25.23
CA GLU A 340 12.76 11.97 26.42
C GLU A 340 11.96 12.99 27.24
N ASP A 341 12.54 14.16 27.50
CA ASP A 341 11.93 15.22 28.31
C ASP A 341 11.03 16.16 27.52
N PHE A 342 10.93 15.99 26.18
CA PHE A 342 10.18 16.90 25.32
C PHE A 342 8.70 17.01 25.73
N THR A 343 8.20 18.23 25.86
CA THR A 343 6.79 18.52 26.07
C THR A 343 6.21 19.35 24.93
N LEU A 344 4.90 19.26 24.70
CA LEU A 344 4.24 20.07 23.68
C LEU A 344 4.42 21.58 23.89
N SER A 345 4.64 22.01 25.14
CA SER A 345 4.81 23.42 25.47
C SER A 345 6.13 23.99 24.97
N ASP A 346 7.14 23.14 24.72
CA ASP A 346 8.45 23.55 24.22
C ASP A 346 8.37 24.00 22.75
N ALA A 347 7.35 23.52 22.02
CA ALA A 347 7.05 23.90 20.65
C ALA A 347 6.11 25.12 20.53
N ASP A 348 5.83 25.82 21.63
CA ASP A 348 5.06 27.06 21.58
C ASP A 348 5.84 28.12 20.80
N PRO A 349 5.29 28.69 19.70
CA PRO A 349 5.94 29.73 18.90
C PRO A 349 6.50 30.92 19.69
N LEU A 350 5.88 31.23 20.84
CA LEU A 350 6.30 32.33 21.71
C LEU A 350 7.48 31.97 22.62
N LYS A 351 7.78 30.69 22.82
CA LYS A 351 8.87 30.20 23.67
C LYS A 351 10.14 29.83 22.91
N ILE A 352 10.11 29.84 21.58
CA ILE A 352 11.28 29.51 20.76
C ILE A 352 12.28 30.67 20.86
N VAL A 353 13.36 30.49 21.62
CA VAL A 353 14.42 31.50 21.77
C VAL A 353 15.60 31.19 20.84
N GLU A 354 16.01 29.93 20.77
CA GLU A 354 17.15 29.48 19.97
C GLU A 354 16.69 28.83 18.66
N ILE A 355 17.33 29.23 17.56
CA ILE A 355 17.09 28.65 16.24
C ILE A 355 18.19 27.64 15.94
N LYS A 356 17.79 26.38 15.75
CA LYS A 356 18.63 25.23 15.45
C LYS A 356 18.41 24.80 14.00
N SER A 357 19.45 24.29 13.35
CA SER A 357 19.31 23.69 12.03
C SER A 357 18.61 22.34 12.13
N PHE A 358 17.69 22.05 11.20
CA PHE A 358 17.19 20.69 11.00
C PHE A 358 18.12 19.85 10.11
N MET A 359 18.97 20.51 9.31
CA MET A 359 19.95 19.82 8.46
C MET A 359 21.26 19.63 9.24
N PRO A 360 21.71 18.38 9.46
CA PRO A 360 23.00 18.08 10.05
C PRO A 360 24.13 18.21 9.02
N ASP A 361 25.37 18.28 9.50
CA ASP A 361 26.58 18.32 8.67
C ASP A 361 27.01 16.91 8.23
N SER A 362 26.27 16.30 7.30
CA SER A 362 26.52 14.92 6.86
C SER A 362 27.79 14.73 6.02
N ILE A 363 28.32 13.50 6.05
CA ILE A 363 29.53 13.07 5.34
C ILE A 363 29.17 12.10 4.22
N GLU A 364 29.76 12.27 3.03
CA GLU A 364 29.52 11.38 1.89
C GLU A 364 29.87 9.92 2.21
N GLY A 365 28.90 9.03 2.01
CA GLY A 365 29.05 7.58 2.24
C GLY A 365 28.71 7.11 3.66
N GLU A 366 28.36 8.01 4.58
CA GLU A 366 27.91 7.68 5.94
C GLU A 366 26.72 6.72 5.97
N ALA A 367 25.76 6.88 5.06
CA ALA A 367 24.57 6.03 4.97
C ALA A 367 24.74 4.84 4.00
N LYS A 368 25.97 4.52 3.59
CA LYS A 368 26.24 3.45 2.61
C LYS A 368 25.83 2.07 3.11
N GLU A 369 26.13 1.76 4.38
CA GLU A 369 25.80 0.45 4.97
C GLU A 369 24.28 0.25 5.05
N LEU A 370 23.56 1.23 5.60
CA LEU A 370 22.10 1.23 5.64
C LEU A 370 21.50 1.00 4.25
N LEU A 371 21.98 1.76 3.25
CA LEU A 371 21.48 1.63 1.89
C LEU A 371 21.75 0.21 1.33
N GLN A 372 22.95 -0.34 1.49
CA GLN A 372 23.27 -1.69 1.01
C GLN A 372 22.35 -2.76 1.60
N GLN A 373 22.14 -2.73 2.93
CA GLN A 373 21.29 -3.69 3.61
C GLN A 373 19.81 -3.53 3.21
N ALA A 374 19.35 -2.28 3.08
CA ALA A 374 18.00 -1.99 2.62
C ALA A 374 17.74 -2.48 1.18
N LEU A 375 18.72 -2.30 0.28
CA LEU A 375 18.61 -2.79 -1.10
C LEU A 375 18.59 -4.32 -1.18
N GLU A 376 19.41 -5.00 -0.38
CA GLU A 376 19.36 -6.47 -0.29
C GLU A 376 18.01 -6.95 0.23
N TRP A 377 17.55 -6.38 1.35
CA TRP A 377 16.23 -6.65 1.90
C TRP A 377 15.13 -6.42 0.87
N GLY A 378 15.20 -5.32 0.11
CA GLY A 378 14.27 -4.99 -0.95
C GLY A 378 14.23 -6.03 -2.06
N ARG A 379 15.37 -6.62 -2.44
CA ARG A 379 15.45 -7.71 -3.43
C ARG A 379 14.82 -9.00 -2.92
N GLU A 380 15.09 -9.37 -1.67
CA GLU A 380 14.56 -10.60 -1.05
C GLU A 380 13.04 -10.53 -0.83
N ASN A 381 12.54 -9.33 -0.52
CA ASN A 381 11.13 -9.08 -0.21
C ASN A 381 10.34 -8.52 -1.39
N ALA A 382 10.97 -8.36 -2.56
CA ALA A 382 10.26 -8.00 -3.78
C ALA A 382 9.17 -9.05 -4.04
N PRO A 383 7.95 -8.63 -4.43
CA PRO A 383 6.89 -9.58 -4.76
C PRO A 383 7.41 -10.52 -5.85
N LYS A 384 7.53 -11.80 -5.50
CA LYS A 384 7.96 -12.82 -6.47
C LYS A 384 6.99 -12.74 -7.65
N PRO A 385 7.48 -12.64 -8.90
CA PRO A 385 6.59 -12.69 -10.05
C PRO A 385 5.73 -13.94 -9.88
N THR A 386 4.42 -13.75 -9.83
CA THR A 386 3.46 -14.84 -9.78
C THR A 386 3.83 -15.77 -10.93
N THR A 387 4.21 -17.00 -10.61
CA THR A 387 4.50 -18.02 -11.60
C THR A 387 3.31 -18.08 -12.54
N LYS A 388 3.59 -17.84 -13.84
CA LYS A 388 2.62 -17.89 -14.94
C LYS A 388 1.74 -19.12 -14.75
N LYS A 389 0.48 -18.92 -14.36
CA LYS A 389 -0.48 -20.02 -14.17
C LYS A 389 -1.26 -20.34 -15.45
N TYR A 390 -1.15 -19.50 -16.48
CA TYR A 390 -1.89 -19.66 -17.72
C TYR A 390 -0.96 -19.85 -18.93
N ASP A 391 -0.52 -21.09 -19.08
CA ASP A 391 0.20 -21.56 -20.26
C ASP A 391 -0.80 -21.90 -21.38
N GLY A 392 -1.50 -20.88 -21.89
CA GLY A 392 -2.26 -20.96 -23.16
C GLY A 392 -3.39 -21.99 -23.22
N ALA A 393 -3.90 -22.49 -22.09
CA ALA A 393 -4.95 -23.49 -22.08
C ALA A 393 -6.30 -22.90 -22.54
N ALA A 394 -6.87 -23.57 -23.53
CA ALA A 394 -8.26 -23.50 -23.97
C ALA A 394 -9.26 -23.16 -22.84
N LEU A 395 -9.95 -22.03 -22.95
CA LEU A 395 -10.95 -21.56 -21.97
C LEU A 395 -12.34 -22.08 -22.38
N ASP A 396 -12.95 -22.93 -21.56
CA ASP A 396 -14.30 -23.48 -21.82
C ASP A 396 -15.38 -22.49 -21.37
N MET A 397 -16.19 -22.06 -22.32
CA MET A 397 -17.12 -20.94 -22.18
C MET A 397 -18.45 -21.38 -22.81
N LYS A 398 -19.45 -21.76 -21.99
CA LYS A 398 -20.75 -22.28 -22.47
C LYS A 398 -20.61 -23.39 -23.54
N GLY A 399 -19.60 -24.27 -23.39
CA GLY A 399 -19.31 -25.35 -24.31
C GLY A 399 -18.62 -24.92 -25.61
N LEU A 400 -17.97 -23.75 -25.62
CA LEU A 400 -17.08 -23.26 -26.68
C LEU A 400 -15.68 -23.08 -26.09
N THR A 401 -14.70 -23.73 -26.70
CA THR A 401 -13.30 -23.56 -26.36
C THR A 401 -12.73 -22.33 -27.06
N ILE A 402 -12.27 -21.35 -26.29
CA ILE A 402 -11.63 -20.13 -26.81
C ILE A 402 -10.12 -20.21 -26.56
N THR A 403 -9.34 -19.99 -27.63
CA THR A 403 -7.88 -19.88 -27.59
C THR A 403 -7.45 -18.53 -28.14
N GLU A 404 -6.25 -18.07 -27.78
CA GLU A 404 -5.78 -16.71 -28.13
C GLU A 404 -5.62 -16.48 -29.64
N ASP A 405 -5.36 -17.54 -30.41
CA ASP A 405 -5.31 -17.47 -31.87
C ASP A 405 -6.68 -17.08 -32.47
N MET A 406 -7.78 -17.28 -31.72
CA MET A 406 -9.12 -16.87 -32.13
C MET A 406 -9.41 -15.38 -31.88
N PHE A 407 -8.52 -14.65 -31.19
CA PHE A 407 -8.73 -13.22 -30.95
C PHE A 407 -8.63 -12.40 -32.23
N PRO A 408 -9.43 -11.31 -32.35
CA PRO A 408 -9.41 -10.45 -33.51
C PRO A 408 -8.10 -9.67 -33.62
N PRO A 409 -7.73 -9.21 -34.83
CA PRO A 409 -6.49 -8.46 -35.07
C PRO A 409 -6.29 -7.28 -34.13
N VAL A 410 -7.36 -6.54 -33.78
CA VAL A 410 -7.30 -5.41 -32.83
C VAL A 410 -6.79 -5.81 -31.45
N ILE A 411 -7.32 -6.90 -30.89
CA ILE A 411 -6.96 -7.35 -29.56
C ILE A 411 -5.52 -7.86 -29.58
N LYS A 412 -5.15 -8.63 -30.62
CA LYS A 412 -3.78 -9.11 -30.81
C LYS A 412 -2.78 -7.95 -30.96
N PHE A 413 -3.16 -6.89 -31.68
CA PHE A 413 -2.33 -5.70 -31.84
C PHE A 413 -2.12 -5.00 -30.49
N ILE A 414 -3.18 -4.73 -29.75
CA ILE A 414 -3.10 -4.07 -28.45
C ILE A 414 -2.25 -4.90 -27.48
N LEU A 415 -2.43 -6.23 -27.45
CA LEU A 415 -1.68 -7.15 -26.59
C LEU A 415 -0.16 -7.18 -26.84
N LYS A 416 0.33 -6.64 -27.97
CA LYS A 416 1.77 -6.44 -28.22
C LYS A 416 2.35 -5.24 -27.47
N GLY A 417 1.51 -4.41 -26.85
CA GLY A 417 1.89 -3.18 -26.17
C GLY A 417 1.63 -1.94 -27.02
N ILE A 418 1.30 -0.84 -26.35
CA ILE A 418 1.03 0.47 -26.97
C ILE A 418 2.26 1.35 -26.80
N LYS A 419 2.79 1.83 -27.93
CA LYS A 419 4.04 2.63 -28.01
C LYS A 419 3.83 4.15 -27.95
N ALA A 420 2.58 4.61 -27.82
CA ALA A 420 2.21 6.02 -27.80
C ALA A 420 1.02 6.25 -26.83
N ASP A 421 0.48 7.46 -26.80
CA ASP A 421 -0.72 7.74 -26.00
C ASP A 421 -1.92 6.87 -26.42
N GLY A 422 -2.82 6.57 -25.47
CA GLY A 422 -3.99 5.71 -25.69
C GLY A 422 -4.06 4.44 -24.82
N ARG A 423 -3.12 4.23 -23.90
CA ARG A 423 -3.07 3.04 -23.02
C ARG A 423 -4.33 2.85 -22.18
N LYS A 424 -4.91 3.92 -21.63
CA LYS A 424 -6.17 3.83 -20.85
C LYS A 424 -7.35 3.39 -21.73
N ARG A 425 -7.40 3.89 -22.97
CA ARG A 425 -8.41 3.50 -23.98
C ARG A 425 -8.24 2.04 -24.39
N ALA A 426 -6.99 1.62 -24.62
CA ALA A 426 -6.63 0.24 -24.91
C ALA A 426 -7.00 -0.71 -23.76
N LEU A 427 -6.71 -0.32 -22.51
CA LEU A 427 -7.11 -1.06 -21.31
C LEU A 427 -8.63 -1.24 -21.25
N SER A 428 -9.40 -0.16 -21.46
CA SER A 428 -10.86 -0.23 -21.50
C SER A 428 -11.39 -1.19 -22.56
N LEU A 429 -10.75 -1.22 -23.75
CA LEU A 429 -11.11 -2.13 -24.82
C LEU A 429 -10.77 -3.60 -24.49
N LEU A 430 -9.60 -3.87 -23.90
CA LEU A 430 -9.23 -5.21 -23.43
C LEU A 430 -10.18 -5.71 -22.35
N LEU A 431 -10.49 -4.88 -21.34
CA LEU A 431 -11.37 -5.26 -20.24
C LEU A 431 -12.80 -5.52 -20.72
N SER A 432 -13.36 -4.67 -21.57
CA SER A 432 -14.69 -4.90 -22.16
C SER A 432 -14.73 -6.18 -23.01
N PHE A 433 -13.67 -6.48 -23.75
CA PHE A 433 -13.57 -7.71 -24.53
C PHE A 433 -13.49 -8.96 -23.64
N PHE A 434 -12.58 -9.01 -22.67
CA PHE A 434 -12.40 -10.19 -21.82
C PHE A 434 -13.58 -10.45 -20.88
N THR A 435 -14.13 -9.40 -20.26
CA THR A 435 -15.27 -9.55 -19.34
C THR A 435 -16.56 -9.94 -20.05
N SER A 436 -16.75 -9.49 -21.30
CA SER A 436 -17.89 -9.90 -22.12
C SER A 436 -17.77 -11.33 -22.66
N LEU A 437 -16.55 -11.84 -22.81
CA LEU A 437 -16.26 -13.25 -23.04
C LEU A 437 -16.27 -14.07 -21.74
N GLU A 438 -16.67 -13.48 -20.62
CA GLU A 438 -16.79 -14.15 -19.31
C GLU A 438 -15.53 -14.91 -18.89
N LEU A 439 -14.35 -14.41 -19.28
CA LEU A 439 -13.08 -15.05 -18.95
C LEU A 439 -12.81 -14.97 -17.43
N PRO A 440 -12.11 -15.97 -16.84
CA PRO A 440 -11.80 -15.99 -15.41
C PRO A 440 -11.06 -14.73 -14.96
N ALA A 441 -11.41 -14.21 -13.77
CA ALA A 441 -10.78 -13.01 -13.23
C ALA A 441 -9.25 -13.13 -13.15
N GLU A 442 -8.74 -14.29 -12.70
CA GLU A 442 -7.30 -14.58 -12.63
C GLU A 442 -6.61 -14.47 -14.00
N PHE A 443 -7.26 -14.95 -15.07
CA PHE A 443 -6.74 -14.81 -16.43
C PHE A 443 -6.68 -13.35 -16.89
N ILE A 444 -7.72 -12.57 -16.56
CA ILE A 444 -7.80 -11.15 -16.92
C ILE A 444 -6.69 -10.37 -16.21
N GLU A 445 -6.48 -10.62 -14.92
CA GLU A 445 -5.43 -9.98 -14.12
C GLU A 445 -4.04 -10.24 -14.71
N ASP A 446 -3.67 -11.51 -14.88
CA ASP A 446 -2.38 -11.93 -15.45
C ASP A 446 -2.14 -11.36 -16.85
N ARG A 447 -3.18 -11.38 -17.70
CA ARG A 447 -3.08 -10.90 -19.07
C ARG A 447 -2.91 -9.38 -19.15
N ILE A 448 -3.64 -8.63 -18.34
CA ILE A 448 -3.53 -7.17 -18.28
C ILE A 448 -2.19 -6.75 -17.69
N GLU A 449 -1.69 -7.46 -16.68
CA GLU A 449 -0.36 -7.21 -16.11
C GLU A 449 0.74 -7.45 -17.14
N THR A 450 0.72 -8.60 -17.81
CA THR A 450 1.65 -8.93 -18.89
C THR A 450 1.61 -7.91 -20.04
N TRP A 451 0.41 -7.43 -20.39
CA TRP A 451 0.24 -6.38 -21.39
C TRP A 451 0.78 -5.03 -20.92
N ASN A 452 0.55 -4.67 -19.65
CA ASN A 452 0.96 -3.39 -19.09
C ASN A 452 2.48 -3.21 -19.12
N ASN A 453 3.21 -4.29 -18.84
CA ASN A 453 4.68 -4.32 -18.89
C ASN A 453 5.26 -4.17 -20.31
N LYS A 454 4.45 -4.36 -21.36
CA LYS A 454 4.86 -4.17 -22.76
C LYS A 454 4.61 -2.75 -23.29
N ASN A 455 3.91 -1.91 -22.53
CA ASN A 455 3.62 -0.55 -22.93
C ASN A 455 4.83 0.36 -22.73
N TYR A 456 4.98 1.43 -23.54
CA TYR A 456 6.11 2.37 -23.38
C TYR A 456 6.13 3.03 -21.99
N GLN A 457 4.95 3.20 -21.37
CA GLN A 457 4.80 3.68 -20.00
C GLN A 457 3.70 2.85 -19.32
N PRO A 458 4.05 1.91 -18.44
CA PRO A 458 3.07 1.14 -17.69
C PRO A 458 2.07 2.04 -16.95
N LEU A 459 0.79 1.66 -16.96
CA LEU A 459 -0.22 2.29 -16.14
C LEU A 459 0.02 1.94 -14.67
N LYS A 460 -0.30 2.88 -13.76
CA LYS A 460 -0.19 2.68 -12.31
C LYS A 460 -0.99 1.45 -11.87
N GLN A 461 -0.40 0.60 -11.04
CA GLN A 461 -1.02 -0.64 -10.57
C GLN A 461 -2.36 -0.41 -9.86
N GLY A 462 -2.46 0.63 -9.02
CA GLY A 462 -3.74 1.00 -8.38
C GLY A 462 -4.84 1.31 -9.39
N TYR A 463 -4.52 2.03 -10.48
CA TYR A 463 -5.49 2.31 -11.54
C TYR A 463 -5.95 1.03 -12.24
N ILE A 464 -5.02 0.12 -12.58
CA ILE A 464 -5.36 -1.17 -13.21
C ILE A 464 -6.29 -1.98 -12.31
N LYS A 465 -5.94 -2.17 -11.04
CA LYS A 465 -6.75 -2.92 -10.07
C LYS A 465 -8.16 -2.34 -9.95
N SER A 466 -8.29 -1.02 -9.85
CA SER A 466 -9.60 -0.36 -9.83
C SER A 466 -10.40 -0.58 -11.12
N GLN A 467 -9.77 -0.50 -12.29
CA GLN A 467 -10.45 -0.72 -13.57
C GLN A 467 -10.89 -2.18 -13.77
N ILE A 468 -10.07 -3.15 -13.36
CA ILE A 468 -10.42 -4.59 -13.40
C ILE A 468 -11.62 -4.85 -12.50
N ALA A 469 -11.54 -4.45 -11.23
CA ALA A 469 -12.62 -4.64 -10.25
C ALA A 469 -13.94 -4.01 -10.73
N TRP A 470 -13.86 -2.78 -11.27
CA TRP A 470 -15.03 -2.10 -11.82
C TRP A 470 -15.62 -2.83 -13.03
N SER A 471 -14.78 -3.32 -13.96
CA SER A 471 -15.23 -3.98 -15.19
C SER A 471 -15.83 -5.37 -14.95
N LEU A 472 -15.30 -6.12 -13.98
CA LEU A 472 -15.87 -7.40 -13.56
C LEU A 472 -17.27 -7.25 -12.97
N LYS A 473 -17.50 -6.17 -12.21
CA LYS A 473 -18.81 -5.84 -11.64
C LYS A 473 -19.77 -5.23 -12.67
N ASN A 474 -19.26 -4.44 -13.61
CA ASN A 474 -20.05 -3.68 -14.59
C ASN A 474 -19.74 -4.15 -16.02
N LYS A 475 -20.20 -5.36 -16.38
CA LYS A 475 -19.98 -5.93 -17.72
C LYS A 475 -20.53 -5.00 -18.80
N ARG A 476 -19.69 -4.65 -19.78
CA ARG A 476 -20.06 -3.82 -20.94
C ARG A 476 -19.48 -4.43 -22.21
N LEU A 477 -20.28 -4.42 -23.27
CA LEU A 477 -19.83 -4.82 -24.59
C LEU A 477 -18.75 -3.85 -25.11
N PRO A 478 -17.73 -4.34 -25.83
CA PRO A 478 -16.79 -3.48 -26.50
C PRO A 478 -17.51 -2.65 -27.57
N PRO A 479 -17.04 -1.41 -27.82
CA PRO A 479 -17.61 -0.56 -28.87
C PRO A 479 -17.65 -1.26 -30.23
N ASN A 480 -18.60 -0.90 -31.09
CA ASN A 480 -18.63 -1.39 -32.46
C ASN A 480 -17.48 -0.82 -33.30
N TYR A 481 -17.03 -1.55 -34.34
CA TYR A 481 -15.92 -1.15 -35.20
C TYR A 481 -16.13 0.18 -35.95
N ASP A 482 -17.36 0.69 -36.01
CA ASP A 482 -17.72 2.00 -36.57
C ASP A 482 -17.28 3.19 -35.69
N LYS A 483 -16.86 2.94 -34.44
CA LYS A 483 -16.46 3.99 -33.52
C LYS A 483 -15.03 4.50 -33.78
N PRO A 484 -14.77 5.83 -33.60
CA PRO A 484 -13.46 6.43 -33.87
C PRO A 484 -12.28 5.79 -33.13
N LEU A 485 -12.52 5.23 -31.94
CA LEU A 485 -11.54 4.55 -31.09
C LEU A 485 -10.66 3.56 -31.87
N TYR A 486 -11.23 2.79 -32.80
CA TYR A 486 -10.49 1.78 -33.55
C TYR A 486 -9.49 2.37 -34.53
N LYS A 487 -9.74 3.58 -35.05
CA LYS A 487 -8.84 4.28 -35.97
C LYS A 487 -7.52 4.63 -35.29
N GLU A 488 -7.55 4.90 -34.00
CA GLU A 488 -6.36 5.18 -33.17
C GLU A 488 -5.41 3.99 -33.10
N PHE A 489 -5.95 2.77 -33.22
CA PHE A 489 -5.17 1.53 -33.27
C PHE A 489 -4.93 1.04 -34.70
N GLY A 490 -5.11 1.90 -35.70
CA GLY A 490 -4.86 1.58 -37.11
C GLY A 490 -5.94 0.74 -37.78
N ILE A 491 -7.13 0.60 -37.17
CA ILE A 491 -8.20 -0.26 -37.68
C ILE A 491 -9.32 0.59 -38.23
N ARG A 492 -9.52 0.46 -39.54
CA ARG A 492 -10.48 1.28 -40.29
C ARG A 492 -11.76 0.53 -40.63
N ASN A 493 -11.71 -0.80 -40.65
CA ASN A 493 -12.83 -1.68 -41.02
C ASN A 493 -12.83 -2.92 -40.13
N PRO A 494 -14.00 -3.58 -39.94
CA PRO A 494 -14.08 -4.87 -39.29
C PRO A 494 -13.22 -5.91 -40.04
N PRO A 495 -12.70 -6.93 -39.33
CA PRO A 495 -11.81 -7.94 -39.93
C PRO A 495 -12.52 -8.85 -40.94
N GLU A 496 -13.83 -9.03 -40.82
CA GLU A 496 -14.66 -9.78 -41.76
C GLU A 496 -16.03 -9.06 -41.92
N PRO A 497 -16.70 -9.18 -43.08
CA PRO A 497 -18.04 -8.67 -43.27
C PRO A 497 -19.02 -9.21 -42.22
N GLY A 498 -19.90 -8.34 -41.71
CA GLY A 498 -20.91 -8.69 -40.70
C GLY A 498 -20.42 -8.71 -39.24
N MET A 499 -19.13 -8.43 -38.97
CA MET A 499 -18.63 -8.31 -37.59
C MET A 499 -18.94 -6.92 -37.02
N LYS A 500 -19.82 -6.85 -36.02
CA LYS A 500 -20.19 -5.58 -35.38
C LYS A 500 -19.13 -5.11 -34.38
N ASN A 501 -18.62 -6.01 -33.55
CA ASN A 501 -17.60 -5.73 -32.54
C ASN A 501 -16.59 -6.89 -32.40
N PRO A 502 -15.49 -6.70 -31.63
CA PRO A 502 -14.43 -7.71 -31.47
C PRO A 502 -14.90 -9.08 -30.97
N ILE A 503 -15.97 -9.16 -30.18
CA ILE A 503 -16.48 -10.43 -29.64
C ILE A 503 -17.04 -11.30 -30.76
N ASN A 504 -17.73 -10.70 -31.73
CA ASN A 504 -18.37 -11.45 -32.81
C ASN A 504 -17.34 -12.29 -33.58
N TYR A 505 -16.14 -11.75 -33.79
CA TYR A 505 -15.05 -12.45 -34.45
C TYR A 505 -14.62 -13.69 -33.66
N THR A 506 -14.35 -13.53 -32.36
CA THR A 506 -13.90 -14.64 -31.50
C THR A 506 -14.96 -15.73 -31.39
N ILE A 507 -16.23 -15.38 -31.19
CA ILE A 507 -17.33 -16.34 -31.13
C ILE A 507 -17.46 -17.10 -32.45
N LYS A 508 -17.39 -16.41 -33.59
CA LYS A 508 -17.44 -17.05 -34.91
C LYS A 508 -16.31 -18.06 -35.10
N LYS A 509 -15.07 -17.70 -34.74
CA LYS A 509 -13.92 -18.63 -34.83
C LYS A 509 -14.08 -19.83 -33.89
N ALA A 510 -14.54 -19.62 -32.67
CA ALA A 510 -14.80 -20.70 -31.72
C ALA A 510 -15.91 -21.66 -32.20
N MET A 511 -17.01 -21.12 -32.76
CA MET A 511 -18.09 -21.93 -33.35
C MET A 511 -17.62 -22.74 -34.56
N GLN A 512 -16.79 -22.15 -35.44
CA GLN A 512 -16.18 -22.86 -36.56
C GLN A 512 -15.28 -24.02 -36.09
N ALA A 513 -14.47 -23.79 -35.06
CA ALA A 513 -13.64 -24.83 -34.46
C ALA A 513 -14.47 -25.98 -33.89
N LYS A 514 -15.57 -25.67 -33.18
CA LYS A 514 -16.51 -26.67 -32.64
C LYS A 514 -17.21 -27.48 -33.74
N SER A 515 -17.58 -26.86 -34.86
CA SER A 515 -18.19 -27.56 -36.00
C SER A 515 -17.23 -28.50 -36.72
N LYS A 516 -15.93 -28.17 -36.75
CA LYS A 516 -14.89 -29.02 -37.34
C LYS A 516 -14.55 -30.24 -36.47
N SER A 517 -14.67 -30.13 -35.14
CA SER A 517 -14.42 -31.27 -34.24
C SER A 517 -15.57 -32.28 -34.21
N THR A 518 -16.78 -31.89 -34.61
CA THR A 518 -17.97 -32.77 -34.66
C THR A 518 -18.15 -33.50 -35.98
N TYR A 519 -17.48 -33.11 -37.07
CA TYR A 519 -17.56 -33.76 -38.37
C TYR A 519 -16.36 -34.67 -38.65
N GLN A 520 -16.43 -35.94 -38.22
CA GLN A 520 -15.54 -37.01 -38.72
C GLN A 520 -16.24 -37.74 -39.88
N LYS A 521 -15.65 -37.70 -41.09
CA LYS A 521 -16.13 -38.49 -42.24
C LYS A 521 -16.08 -40.00 -41.91
N PRO A 522 -17.12 -40.79 -42.24
CA PRO A 522 -17.03 -42.24 -42.14
C PRO A 522 -15.93 -42.74 -43.09
N LYS A 523 -14.96 -43.50 -42.55
CA LYS A 523 -13.99 -44.23 -43.38
C LYS A 523 -14.74 -45.31 -44.14
N THR A 524 -14.82 -45.19 -45.46
CA THR A 524 -15.24 -46.27 -46.35
C THR A 524 -14.16 -47.36 -46.31
N ASN A 525 -14.46 -48.49 -45.67
CA ASN A 525 -13.68 -49.71 -45.81
C ASN A 525 -13.86 -50.22 -47.25
N LYS A 526 -12.83 -50.05 -48.07
CA LYS A 526 -12.67 -50.87 -49.27
C LYS A 526 -12.24 -52.26 -48.80
N SER A 527 -13.13 -53.22 -49.02
CA SER A 527 -12.84 -54.65 -48.98
C SER A 527 -11.83 -54.99 -50.08
N GLU A 528 -10.67 -55.51 -49.70
CA GLU A 528 -9.84 -56.33 -50.58
C GLU A 528 -9.79 -57.75 -50.01
N ILE A 529 -10.39 -58.64 -50.81
CA ILE A 529 -10.32 -60.11 -50.89
C ILE A 529 -10.96 -60.91 -49.74
#